data_AF-A0A1W9N0V1-F1
#
_entry.id   AF-A0A1W9N0V1-F1
#
_cell.length_a   1.000
_cell.length_b   1.000
_cell.length_c   1.000
_cell.angle_alpha   90.00
_cell.angle_beta   90.00
_cell.angle_gamma   90.00
#
_symmetry.space_group_name_H-M   'P 1'
#
loop_
_entity.id
_entity.type
_entity.pdbx_description
1 polymer ?
#
loop_
_entity_poly.entity_id
_entity_poly.type
_entity_poly.pdbx_seq_one_letter_code
_entity_poly.pdbx_strand_id
1 'polypeptide(L)'
;MSDARVGRCINCGACCRLPNECSFLRRDTEGKHYCSVYSIRPLNCRKYPRAESEFITADTCGYRFDNTVRNNDSIFVLSLIFIRSFIRKVLHVE
;
A
#
# COMPACT_ATOMS: atom_id res chain seq x y z
N MET A 1 1.98 3.14 -9.64
CA MET A 1 0.80 3.52 -8.84
C MET A 1 0.80 2.67 -7.56
N SER A 2 0.17 3.15 -6.49
CA SER A 2 0.21 2.57 -5.13
C SER A 2 -0.78 1.41 -4.97
N ASP A 3 -0.74 0.43 -5.88
CA ASP A 3 -1.96 -0.35 -6.19
C ASP A 3 -2.23 -1.54 -5.28
N ALA A 4 -1.32 -1.82 -4.34
CA ALA A 4 -1.43 -2.97 -3.46
C ALA A 4 -1.82 -2.61 -2.02
N ARG A 5 -2.02 -1.32 -1.66
CA ARG A 5 -2.32 -0.94 -0.28
C ARG A 5 -3.75 -1.31 0.08
N VAL A 6 -3.91 -2.20 1.05
CA VAL A 6 -5.20 -2.63 1.60
C VAL A 6 -5.26 -2.39 3.10
N GLY A 7 -6.44 -2.55 3.70
CA GLY A 7 -6.67 -2.36 5.13
C GLY A 7 -7.15 -0.96 5.49
N ARG A 8 -7.07 -0.62 6.79
CA ARG A 8 -7.59 0.64 7.33
C ARG A 8 -6.81 1.11 8.55
N CYS A 9 -6.94 2.38 8.90
CA CYS A 9 -6.52 2.88 10.21
C CYS A 9 -7.25 2.11 11.31
N ILE A 10 -6.49 1.53 12.24
CA ILE A 10 -6.98 0.83 13.44
C ILE A 10 -6.69 1.61 14.72
N ASN A 11 -6.30 2.88 14.58
CA ASN A 11 -5.90 3.75 15.68
C ASN A 11 -4.72 3.19 16.51
N CYS A 12 -3.70 2.62 15.86
CA CYS A 12 -2.47 2.21 16.55
C CYS A 12 -1.63 3.42 17.03
N GLY A 13 -1.85 4.61 16.47
CA GLY A 13 -1.11 5.83 16.78
C GLY A 13 0.30 5.90 16.18
N ALA A 14 0.85 4.80 15.66
CA ALA A 14 2.24 4.72 15.18
C ALA A 14 2.56 5.75 14.09
N CYS A 15 1.76 5.82 13.02
CA CYS A 15 1.97 6.78 11.93
C CYS A 15 1.69 8.24 12.33
N CYS A 16 0.93 8.46 13.41
CA CYS A 16 0.69 9.80 13.96
C CYS A 16 1.87 10.32 14.79
N ARG A 17 2.90 9.50 15.06
CA ARG A 17 4.12 9.92 15.75
C ARG A 17 5.29 10.19 14.81
N LEU A 18 5.06 10.12 13.49
CA LEU A 18 6.11 10.24 12.50
C LEU A 18 6.11 11.58 11.76
N PRO A 19 7.28 12.21 11.54
CA PRO A 19 8.52 12.02 12.32
C PRO A 19 8.41 12.62 13.73
N ASN A 20 7.42 13.50 13.94
CA ASN A 20 7.13 14.14 15.21
C ASN A 20 5.73 13.73 15.68
N GLU A 21 5.47 13.86 16.99
CA GLU A 21 4.15 13.61 17.53
C GLU A 21 3.11 14.59 16.97
N CYS A 22 2.09 14.05 16.31
CA CYS A 22 1.03 14.84 15.72
C CYS A 22 0.19 15.51 16.81
N SER A 23 0.01 16.83 16.69
CA SER A 23 -0.81 17.64 17.60
C SER A 23 -2.28 17.24 17.65
N PHE A 24 -2.76 16.42 16.72
CA PHE A 24 -4.13 15.89 16.67
C PHE A 24 -4.25 14.43 17.17
N LEU A 25 -3.16 13.80 17.59
CA LEU A 25 -3.20 12.50 18.25
C LEU A 25 -3.79 12.68 19.66
N ARG A 26 -4.81 11.89 19.98
CA ARG A 26 -5.50 11.88 21.28
C ARG A 26 -5.59 10.47 21.81
N ARG A 27 -5.99 10.34 23.08
CA ARG A 27 -6.34 9.09 23.75
C ARG A 27 -7.72 9.24 24.37
N ASP A 28 -8.52 8.19 24.33
CA ASP A 28 -9.78 8.12 25.08
C ASP A 28 -9.53 7.72 26.55
N THR A 29 -10.61 7.55 27.32
CA THR A 29 -10.57 7.17 28.74
C THR A 29 -9.96 5.79 28.98
N GLU A 30 -9.96 4.92 27.99
CA GLU A 30 -9.36 3.58 28.04
C GLU A 30 -7.89 3.61 27.55
N GLY A 31 -7.37 4.78 27.20
CA GLY A 31 -6.02 4.97 26.70
C GLY A 31 -5.84 4.65 25.22
N LYS A 32 -6.92 4.30 24.50
CA LYS A 32 -6.86 3.97 23.07
C LYS A 32 -6.69 5.23 22.25
N HIS A 33 -5.78 5.18 21.28
CA HIS A 33 -5.51 6.34 20.44
C HIS A 33 -6.69 6.67 19.52
N TYR A 34 -6.78 7.93 19.10
CA TYR A 34 -7.59 8.36 17.96
C TYR A 34 -7.08 9.69 17.39
N CYS A 35 -7.51 10.03 16.17
CA CYS A 35 -7.20 11.31 15.53
C CYS A 35 -8.38 12.27 15.68
N SER A 36 -8.18 13.42 16.33
CA SER A 36 -9.27 14.39 16.57
C SER A 36 -9.77 15.07 15.30
N VAL A 37 -9.03 14.99 14.19
CA VAL A 37 -9.38 15.58 12.87
C VAL A 37 -9.53 14.51 11.79
N TYR A 38 -9.94 13.29 12.15
CA TYR A 38 -9.94 12.13 11.25
C TYR A 38 -10.67 12.37 9.92
N SER A 39 -11.79 13.09 9.97
CA SER A 39 -12.64 13.42 8.81
C SER A 39 -11.97 14.37 7.82
N ILE A 40 -11.08 15.25 8.28
CA ILE A 40 -10.40 16.26 7.47
C ILE A 40 -8.89 16.02 7.38
N ARG A 41 -8.46 14.76 7.52
CA ARG A 41 -7.03 14.40 7.53
C ARG A 41 -6.28 14.97 6.32
N PRO A 42 -5.07 15.53 6.55
CA PRO A 42 -4.19 15.93 5.45
C PRO A 42 -3.96 14.78 4.46
N LEU A 43 -3.73 15.12 3.19
CA LEU A 43 -3.53 14.14 2.13
C LEU A 43 -2.39 13.15 2.47
N ASN A 44 -1.33 13.63 3.12
CA ASN A 44 -0.22 12.79 3.58
C ASN A 44 -0.68 11.67 4.54
N CYS A 45 -1.53 12.00 5.53
CA CYS A 45 -2.08 11.02 6.47
C CYS A 45 -3.03 10.03 5.79
N ARG A 46 -3.80 10.47 4.78
CA ARG A 46 -4.68 9.59 4.01
C ARG A 46 -3.90 8.64 3.10
N LYS A 47 -2.77 9.10 2.57
CA LYS A 47 -1.93 8.36 1.62
C LYS A 47 -0.94 7.42 2.30
N TYR A 48 -0.55 7.67 3.55
CA TYR A 48 0.38 6.79 4.28
C TYR A 48 -0.22 5.40 4.57
N PRO A 49 0.57 4.31 4.48
CA PRO A 49 1.87 4.21 3.81
C PRO A 49 1.72 4.34 2.28
N ARG A 50 2.63 5.07 1.62
CA ARG A 50 2.50 5.33 0.17
C ARG A 50 3.00 4.15 -0.67
N ALA A 51 4.04 3.47 -0.20
CA ALA A 51 4.60 2.24 -0.78
C ALA A 51 5.06 1.31 0.35
N GLU A 52 5.22 0.02 0.03
CA GLU A 52 5.67 -1.00 0.98
C GLU A 52 7.07 -0.71 1.52
N SER A 53 7.98 -0.26 0.65
CA SER A 53 9.35 0.13 1.02
C SER A 53 9.42 1.31 2.00
N GLU A 54 8.33 2.08 2.15
CA GLU A 54 8.25 3.22 3.04
C GLU A 54 7.41 2.93 4.30
N PHE A 55 6.94 1.69 4.47
CA PHE A 55 5.98 1.32 5.49
C PHE A 55 6.65 0.98 6.83
N ILE A 56 7.26 2.00 7.44
CA ILE A 56 8.03 1.87 8.70
C ILE A 56 7.18 1.38 9.89
N THR A 57 5.84 1.45 9.80
CA THR A 57 4.92 1.02 10.88
C THR A 57 4.20 -0.29 10.57
N ALA A 58 4.76 -1.14 9.70
CA ALA A 58 4.15 -2.39 9.26
C ALA A 58 3.74 -3.31 10.42
N ASP A 59 4.53 -3.38 11.48
CA ASP A 59 4.28 -4.27 12.63
C ASP A 59 3.08 -3.84 13.50
N THR A 60 2.61 -2.59 13.36
CA THR A 60 1.60 -2.01 14.27
C THR A 60 0.40 -1.40 13.56
N CYS A 61 0.55 -1.00 12.29
CA CYS A 61 -0.49 -0.32 11.55
C CYS A 61 -1.41 -1.32 10.83
N GLY A 62 -2.71 -1.04 10.76
CA GLY A 62 -3.69 -1.93 10.12
C GLY A 62 -3.71 -1.87 8.59
N TYR A 63 -2.84 -1.07 7.97
CA TYR A 63 -2.59 -1.13 6.53
C TYR A 63 -1.62 -2.25 6.21
N ARG A 64 -1.65 -2.78 4.99
CA ARG A 64 -0.69 -3.76 4.48
C ARG A 64 -0.60 -3.67 2.96
N PHE A 65 0.38 -4.34 2.36
CA PHE A 65 0.54 -4.42 0.91
C PHE A 65 0.31 -5.86 0.43
N ASP A 66 -0.55 -6.02 -0.60
CA ASP A 66 -0.83 -7.30 -1.23
C ASP A 66 0.04 -7.52 -2.47
N ASN A 67 0.94 -8.48 -2.41
CA ASN A 67 1.86 -8.81 -3.50
C ASN A 67 1.22 -9.54 -4.67
N THR A 68 0.01 -10.08 -4.51
CA THR A 68 -0.68 -10.81 -5.57
C THR A 68 -1.03 -9.92 -6.76
N VAL A 69 -1.34 -8.65 -6.50
CA VAL A 69 -1.65 -7.64 -7.54
C VAL A 69 -0.43 -7.34 -8.41
N ARG A 70 0.79 -7.36 -7.86
CA ARG A 70 2.03 -7.09 -8.61
C ARG A 70 2.45 -8.23 -9.55
N ASN A 71 2.10 -9.47 -9.22
CA ASN A 71 2.55 -10.64 -9.99
C ASN A 71 1.76 -10.87 -11.28
N ASN A 72 0.48 -10.47 -11.32
CA ASN A 72 -0.35 -10.69 -12.50
C ASN A 72 0.17 -9.94 -13.74
N ASP A 73 0.74 -8.74 -13.57
CA ASP A 73 1.30 -7.97 -14.69
C ASP A 73 2.49 -8.69 -15.35
N SER A 74 3.31 -9.37 -14.56
CA SER A 74 4.49 -10.08 -15.06
C SER A 74 4.12 -11.37 -15.81
N ILE A 75 3.09 -12.08 -15.34
CA ILE A 75 2.61 -13.32 -15.98
C ILE A 75 2.00 -13.02 -17.36
N PHE A 76 1.22 -11.94 -17.49
CA PHE A 76 0.66 -11.54 -18.79
C PHE A 76 1.74 -11.14 -19.79
N VAL A 77 2.73 -10.35 -19.38
CA VAL A 77 3.84 -9.94 -20.25
C VAL A 77 4.66 -11.14 -20.71
N LEU A 78 5.01 -12.06 -19.80
CA LEU A 78 5.73 -13.29 -20.16
C LEU A 78 4.90 -14.14 -21.12
N SER A 79 3.61 -14.34 -20.83
CA SER A 79 2.72 -15.11 -21.71
C SER A 79 2.62 -14.51 -23.11
N LEU A 80 2.52 -13.19 -23.24
CA LEU A 80 2.52 -12.50 -24.53
C LEU A 80 3.86 -12.62 -25.28
N ILE A 81 5.00 -12.57 -24.58
CA ILE A 81 6.33 -12.78 -25.18
C ILE A 81 6.48 -14.22 -25.69
N PHE A 82 6.04 -15.20 -24.90
CA PHE A 82 6.05 -16.62 -25.30
C PHE A 82 5.11 -16.88 -26.48
N ILE A 83 3.88 -16.34 -26.44
CA ILE A 83 2.92 -16.44 -27.55
C ILE A 83 3.49 -15.78 -28.80
N ARG A 84 4.09 -14.59 -28.71
CA ARG A 84 4.73 -13.92 -29.85
C ARG A 84 5.89 -14.72 -30.44
N SER A 85 6.77 -15.28 -29.60
CA SER A 85 7.87 -16.14 -30.07
C SER A 85 7.34 -17.42 -30.73
N PHE A 86 6.28 -18.01 -30.17
CA PHE A 86 5.67 -19.21 -30.72
C PHE A 86 4.99 -18.94 -32.08
N ILE A 87 4.20 -17.86 -32.19
CA ILE A 87 3.57 -17.44 -33.45
C ILE A 87 4.61 -17.13 -34.52
N ARG A 88 5.70 -16.41 -34.19
CA ARG A 88 6.81 -16.15 -35.14
C ARG A 88 7.44 -17.45 -35.67
N LYS A 89 7.61 -18.44 -34.78
CA LYS A 89 8.24 -19.72 -35.11
C LYS A 89 7.32 -20.65 -35.91
N VAL A 90 6.00 -20.57 -35.71
CA VAL A 90 5.00 -21.39 -36.41
C VAL A 90 4.60 -20.81 -37.77
N LEU A 91 4.58 -19.48 -37.93
CA LEU A 91 4.15 -18.82 -39.17
C LEU A 91 5.26 -18.58 -40.21
N HIS A 92 6.53 -18.93 -39.94
CA HIS A 92 7.64 -18.77 -40.90
C HIS A 92 7.76 -17.35 -41.52
N VAL A 93 7.39 -16.32 -40.76
CA VAL A 93 7.62 -14.93 -41.16
C VAL A 93 8.93 -14.49 -40.52
N GLU A 94 9.99 -14.41 -41.34
CA GLU A 94 11.25 -13.74 -40.99
C GLU A 94 11.01 -12.23 -40.76
#